data_AF-A0A377CYU9-F1
#
_entry.id   AF-A0A377CYU9-F1
#
_cell.length_a   1.000
_cell.length_b   1.000
_cell.length_c   1.000
_cell.angle_alpha   90.00
_cell.angle_beta   90.00
_cell.angle_gamma   90.00
#
_symmetry.space_group_name_H-M   'P 1'
#
loop_
_entity.id
_entity.type
_entity.pdbx_description
1 polymer ?
#
loop_
_entity_poly.entity_id
_entity_poly.type
_entity_poly.pdbx_seq_one_letter_code
_entity_poly.pdbx_strand_id
1 'polypeptide(L)'
;MARFYLNVPFEEKELAKQKGAQWDQEQRKWFVPQGKNPIYFIQWVKELNEHDYNIFSQRFYIAESYQSCWRCKKITPVFGVFLPRWFSYRDVVCGVKPAEWEGRILDKWYETSSPRGMVYF
;
A
#
# COMPACT_ATOMS: atom_id res chain seq x y z
N MET A 1 9.38 18.94 2.02
CA MET A 1 9.04 17.68 1.32
C MET A 1 9.02 16.56 2.35
N ALA A 2 7.97 15.74 2.41
CA ALA A 2 7.86 14.66 3.39
C ALA A 2 8.87 13.54 3.07
N ARG A 3 9.71 13.16 4.04
CA ARG A 3 10.59 11.98 3.97
C ARG A 3 9.84 10.80 4.61
N PHE A 4 9.88 9.64 3.96
CA PHE A 4 9.23 8.44 4.47
C PHE A 4 10.23 7.64 5.30
N TYR A 5 10.08 7.69 6.63
CA TYR A 5 11.00 7.07 7.59
C TYR A 5 10.64 5.61 7.85
N LEU A 6 11.66 4.79 8.10
CA LEU A 6 11.56 3.35 8.29
C LEU A 6 12.15 2.96 9.65
N ASN A 7 11.53 1.98 10.31
CA ASN A 7 12.00 1.37 11.54
C ASN A 7 12.71 0.05 11.21
N VAL A 8 13.96 0.15 10.75
CA VAL A 8 14.78 -1.01 10.37
C VAL A 8 15.52 -1.56 11.60
N PRO A 9 15.36 -2.84 11.96
CA PRO A 9 16.19 -3.50 12.96
C PRO A 9 17.68 -3.49 12.57
N PHE A 10 18.59 -3.51 13.55
CA PHE A 10 20.02 -3.46 13.26
C PHE A 10 20.52 -4.64 12.41
N GLU A 11 19.87 -5.80 12.53
CA GLU A 11 20.19 -7.02 11.79
C GLU A 11 19.87 -6.88 10.28
N GLU A 12 18.84 -6.10 9.94
CA GLU A 12 18.39 -5.91 8.55
C GLU A 12 18.97 -4.65 7.89
N LYS A 13 19.93 -3.97 8.53
CA LYS A 13 20.53 -2.73 8.02
C LYS A 13 21.16 -2.90 6.62
N GLU A 14 21.81 -4.03 6.36
CA GLU A 14 22.45 -4.31 5.07
C GLU A 14 21.39 -4.56 4.00
N LEU A 15 20.28 -5.22 4.36
CA LEU A 15 19.15 -5.44 3.47
C LEU A 15 18.45 -4.11 3.10
N ALA A 16 18.26 -3.22 4.07
CA ALA A 16 17.70 -1.89 3.82
C ALA A 16 18.60 -1.07 2.88
N LYS A 17 19.91 -1.10 3.10
CA LYS A 17 20.89 -0.46 2.23
C LYS A 17 20.89 -1.04 0.82
N GLN A 18 20.84 -2.38 0.69
CA GLN A 18 20.77 -3.07 -0.59
C GLN A 18 19.50 -2.73 -1.37
N LYS A 19 18.34 -2.61 -0.70
CA LYS A 19 17.08 -2.16 -1.30
C LYS A 19 17.10 -0.67 -1.69
N GLY A 20 18.10 0.08 -1.24
CA GLY A 20 18.31 1.49 -1.59
C GLY A 20 17.71 2.48 -0.60
N ALA A 21 17.46 2.08 0.65
CA ALA A 21 17.20 3.04 1.72
C ALA A 21 18.46 3.85 2.04
N GLN A 22 18.28 5.08 2.50
CA GLN A 22 19.35 5.94 2.96
C GLN A 22 19.24 6.18 4.46
N TRP A 23 20.38 6.41 5.10
CA TRP A 23 20.45 6.72 6.52
C TRP A 23 20.46 8.23 6.74
N ASP A 24 19.51 8.73 7.53
CA ASP A 24 19.46 10.12 7.97
C ASP A 24 20.23 10.25 9.30
N GLN A 25 21.36 10.97 9.29
CA GLN A 25 22.20 11.15 10.48
C GLN A 25 21.55 12.06 11.53
N GLU A 26 20.71 13.02 11.12
CA GLU A 26 20.08 13.99 12.02
C GLU A 26 18.97 13.29 12.83
N GLN A 27 18.13 12.53 12.15
CA GLN A 27 17.02 11.79 12.78
C GLN A 27 17.45 10.40 13.29
N ARG A 28 18.65 9.92 12.93
CA ARG A 28 19.14 8.56 13.19
C ARG A 28 18.14 7.50 12.76
N LYS A 29 17.57 7.68 11.57
CA LYS A 29 16.55 6.81 11.00
C LYS A 29 16.83 6.52 9.54
N TRP A 30 16.39 5.35 9.10
CA TRP A 30 16.38 5.01 7.69
C TRP A 30 15.23 5.74 7.00
N PHE A 31 15.43 6.16 5.76
CA PHE A 31 14.38 6.76 4.94
C PHE A 31 14.45 6.27 3.49
N VAL A 32 13.31 6.29 2.82
CA VAL A 32 13.21 5.98 1.39
C VAL A 32 13.54 7.25 0.59
N PRO A 33 14.58 7.23 -0.26
CA PRO A 33 14.89 8.37 -1.11
C PRO A 33 13.80 8.58 -2.17
N GLN A 34 13.67 9.81 -2.66
CA GLN A 34 12.70 10.13 -3.71
C GLN A 34 12.99 9.30 -4.98
N GLY A 35 11.92 8.76 -5.58
CA GLY A 35 12.01 7.92 -6.78
C GLY A 35 12.13 6.42 -6.52
N LYS A 36 12.27 5.98 -5.26
CA LYS A 36 12.15 4.55 -4.89
C LYS A 36 10.73 4.21 -4.46
N ASN A 37 10.27 3.01 -4.80
CA ASN A 37 8.93 2.56 -4.41
C ASN A 37 8.94 2.12 -2.93
N PRO A 38 8.18 2.79 -2.03
CA PRO A 38 8.10 2.45 -0.61
C PRO A 38 7.54 1.05 -0.35
N ILE A 39 6.88 0.40 -1.32
CA ILE A 39 6.40 -0.98 -1.17
C ILE A 39 7.53 -1.95 -0.80
N TYR A 40 8.75 -1.74 -1.32
CA TYR A 40 9.90 -2.62 -1.01
C TYR A 40 10.34 -2.52 0.45
N PHE A 41 9.92 -1.46 1.14
CA PHE A 41 10.27 -1.14 2.52
C PHE A 41 9.10 -1.31 3.48
N ILE A 42 7.93 -1.79 3.00
CA ILE A 42 6.69 -1.92 3.80
C ILE A 42 6.90 -2.76 5.07
N GLN A 43 7.77 -3.77 5.00
CA GLN A 43 8.15 -4.61 6.15
C GLN A 43 8.76 -3.83 7.32
N TRP A 44 9.32 -2.64 7.08
CA TRP A 44 9.91 -1.78 8.10
C TRP A 44 9.02 -0.58 8.45
N VAL A 45 7.77 -0.56 7.95
CA VAL A 45 6.78 0.46 8.27
C VAL A 45 5.86 -0.09 9.33
N LYS A 46 5.99 0.44 10.55
CA LYS A 46 5.28 -0.09 11.71
C LYS A 46 3.77 0.04 11.54
N GLU A 47 3.31 1.18 11.06
CA GLU A 47 1.90 1.51 10.84
C GLU A 47 1.22 0.57 9.83
N LEU A 48 1.99 0.04 8.86
CA LEU A 48 1.47 -0.87 7.83
C LEU A 48 1.47 -2.34 8.27
N ASN A 49 2.25 -2.69 9.29
CA ASN A 49 2.31 -4.04 9.85
C ASN A 49 1.33 -4.25 11.03
N GLU A 50 0.91 -3.17 11.71
CA GLU A 50 -0.02 -3.26 12.86
C GLU A 50 -1.48 -3.45 12.47
N HIS A 51 -1.81 -3.22 11.20
CA HIS A 51 -3.17 -3.30 10.68
C HIS A 51 -3.21 -4.18 9.42
N ASP A 52 -4.30 -4.92 9.25
CA ASP A 52 -4.54 -5.78 8.09
C ASP A 52 -4.91 -4.98 6.83
N TYR A 53 -4.02 -4.07 6.41
CA TYR A 53 -4.20 -3.31 5.18
C TYR A 53 -3.92 -4.19 3.96
N ASN A 54 -4.86 -4.18 3.02
CA ASN A 54 -4.80 -4.96 1.80
C ASN A 54 -4.43 -4.13 0.56
N ILE A 55 -4.35 -2.80 0.68
CA ILE A 55 -4.07 -1.89 -0.44
C ILE A 55 -3.05 -0.84 0.02
N PHE A 56 -2.01 -0.64 -0.78
CA PHE A 56 -1.01 0.39 -0.58
C PHE A 56 -0.85 1.22 -1.86
N SER A 57 -0.97 2.54 -1.73
CA SER A 57 -0.66 3.48 -2.80
C SER A 57 -0.08 4.77 -2.24
N GLN A 58 0.97 5.27 -2.87
CA GLN A 58 1.56 6.57 -2.51
C GLN A 58 0.65 7.76 -2.83
N ARG A 59 -0.24 7.58 -3.81
CA ARG A 59 -1.17 8.59 -4.28
C ARG A 59 -2.52 7.95 -4.53
N PHE A 60 -3.58 8.64 -4.16
CA PHE A 60 -4.94 8.26 -4.50
C PHE A 60 -5.68 9.53 -4.89
N TYR A 61 -6.76 9.36 -5.64
CA TYR A 61 -7.62 10.45 -6.04
C TYR A 61 -9.00 10.19 -5.46
N ILE A 62 -9.63 11.25 -4.98
CA ILE A 62 -11.04 11.23 -4.63
C ILE A 62 -11.76 11.95 -5.77
N ALA A 63 -12.57 11.21 -6.50
CA ALA A 63 -13.45 11.75 -7.52
C ALA A 63 -14.78 12.13 -6.87
N GLU A 64 -15.17 13.39 -7.01
CA GLU A 64 -16.50 13.84 -6.63
C GLU A 64 -17.43 13.78 -7.84
N SER A 65 -18.63 13.24 -7.65
CA SER A 65 -19.70 13.20 -8.65
C SER A 65 -21.04 13.45 -7.98
N TYR A 66 -22.10 13.66 -8.77
CA TYR A 66 -23.43 13.95 -8.23
C TYR A 66 -24.43 12.94 -8.80
N GLN A 67 -25.23 12.35 -7.92
CA GLN A 67 -26.29 11.41 -8.30
C GLN A 67 -27.63 11.85 -7.70
N SER A 68 -28.71 11.70 -8.46
CA SER A 68 -30.05 11.93 -7.93
C SER A 68 -30.49 10.75 -7.08
N CYS A 69 -30.92 11.00 -5.85
CA CYS A 69 -31.47 9.97 -4.98
C CYS A 69 -32.67 9.29 -5.67
N TRP A 70 -32.63 7.96 -5.78
CA TRP A 70 -33.70 7.18 -6.41
C TRP A 70 -35.06 7.40 -5.72
N ARG A 71 -35.05 7.70 -4.40
CA ARG A 71 -36.24 7.87 -3.57
C ARG A 71 -36.76 9.31 -3.51
N CYS A 72 -35.93 10.28 -3.15
CA CYS A 72 -36.38 11.67 -2.89
C CYS A 72 -35.97 12.69 -3.95
N LYS A 73 -35.28 12.26 -5.03
CA LYS A 73 -34.80 13.09 -6.15
C LYS A 73 -33.86 14.25 -5.77
N LYS A 74 -33.42 14.33 -4.51
CA LYS A 74 -32.36 15.26 -4.10
C LYS A 74 -31.03 14.88 -4.75
N ILE A 75 -30.23 15.88 -5.06
CA ILE A 75 -28.87 15.69 -5.56
C ILE A 75 -27.98 15.35 -4.37
N THR A 76 -27.28 14.22 -4.45
CA THR A 76 -26.36 13.75 -3.42
C THR A 76 -24.95 13.64 -4.02
N PRO A 77 -23.92 14.23 -3.37
CA PRO A 77 -22.54 14.01 -3.78
C PRO A 77 -22.14 12.56 -3.52
N VAL A 78 -21.54 11.93 -4.50
CA VAL A 78 -21.00 10.57 -4.46
C VAL A 78 -19.50 10.66 -4.69
N PHE A 79 -18.74 10.10 -3.76
CA PHE A 79 -17.29 10.09 -3.81
C PHE A 79 -16.79 8.70 -4.22
N GLY A 80 -15.92 8.66 -5.23
CA GLY A 80 -15.20 7.46 -5.65
C GLY A 80 -13.73 7.58 -5.30
N VAL A 81 -13.12 6.51 -4.80
CA VAL A 81 -11.67 6.44 -4.62
C VAL A 81 -11.06 5.80 -5.86
N PHE A 82 -10.11 6.51 -6.49
CA PHE A 82 -9.38 6.03 -7.65
C PHE A 82 -7.90 5.85 -7.32
N LEU A 83 -7.36 4.69 -7.65
CA LEU A 83 -5.96 4.34 -7.46
C LEU A 83 -5.23 4.44 -8.80
N PRO A 84 -4.09 5.17 -8.87
CA PRO A 84 -3.28 5.21 -10.09
C PRO A 84 -2.68 3.83 -10.39
N ARG A 85 -2.21 3.65 -11.62
CA ARG A 85 -1.34 2.51 -11.97
C ARG A 85 -0.19 2.41 -10.96
N TRP A 86 0.32 1.19 -10.78
CA TRP A 86 1.42 0.89 -9.85
C TRP A 86 1.03 0.90 -8.36
N PHE A 87 -0.26 0.82 -8.03
CA PHE A 87 -0.66 0.50 -6.66
C PHE A 87 -0.36 -0.97 -6.35
N SER A 88 -0.11 -1.24 -5.07
CA SER A 88 0.15 -2.58 -4.57
C SER A 88 -1.03 -3.07 -3.76
N TYR A 89 -1.34 -4.36 -3.86
CA TYR A 89 -2.38 -4.97 -3.05
C TYR A 89 -1.91 -6.31 -2.49
N ARG A 90 -2.52 -6.71 -1.38
CA ARG A 90 -2.34 -7.99 -0.72
C ARG A 90 -3.71 -8.67 -0.70
N ASP A 91 -3.75 -9.93 -1.12
CA ASP A 91 -4.97 -10.74 -1.00
C ASP A 91 -5.18 -11.08 0.48
N VAL A 92 -6.01 -10.30 1.16
CA VAL A 92 -6.47 -10.62 2.51
C VAL A 92 -7.87 -11.20 2.37
N VAL A 93 -8.03 -12.50 2.63
CA VAL A 93 -9.35 -13.11 2.72
C VAL A 93 -10.00 -12.57 3.99
N CYS A 94 -10.91 -11.60 3.83
CA CYS A 94 -11.60 -11.00 4.95
C CYS A 94 -12.44 -12.04 5.70
N GLY A 95 -12.26 -12.12 7.03
CA GLY A 95 -13.08 -12.97 7.91
C GLY A 95 -12.65 -14.43 8.02
N VAL A 96 -11.49 -14.81 7.47
CA VAL A 96 -10.98 -16.17 7.58
C VAL A 96 -9.68 -16.17 8.39
N LYS A 97 -9.63 -16.97 9.46
CA LYS A 97 -8.41 -17.09 10.27
C LYS A 97 -7.30 -17.69 9.40
N PRO A 98 -6.06 -17.16 9.45
CA PRO A 98 -4.93 -17.65 8.65
C PRO A 98 -4.72 -19.19 8.74
N ALA A 99 -5.05 -19.77 9.90
CA ALA A 99 -4.97 -21.20 10.19
C ALA A 99 -5.85 -22.12 9.32
N GLU A 100 -6.91 -21.59 8.67
CA GLU A 100 -7.83 -22.42 7.88
C GLU A 100 -7.39 -22.60 6.41
N TRP A 101 -6.41 -21.82 5.94
CA TRP A 101 -5.93 -21.82 4.54
C TRP A 101 -4.40 -21.76 4.41
N GLU A 102 -3.67 -22.27 5.39
CA GLU A 102 -2.20 -22.18 5.52
C GLU A 102 -1.40 -22.65 4.29
N GLY A 103 -2.04 -23.33 3.32
CA GLY A 103 -1.41 -23.75 2.06
C GLY A 103 -1.53 -22.78 0.87
N ARG A 104 -2.31 -21.69 0.93
CA ARG A 104 -2.54 -20.81 -0.25
C ARG A 104 -2.47 -19.30 -0.01
N ILE A 105 -2.30 -18.83 1.22
CA ILE A 105 -2.08 -17.40 1.47
C ILE A 105 -0.59 -17.11 1.28
N LEU A 106 -0.23 -16.69 0.07
CA LEU A 106 1.01 -15.98 -0.12
C LEU A 106 0.81 -14.60 0.54
N ASP A 107 1.42 -14.39 1.70
CA ASP A 107 1.49 -13.09 2.42
C ASP A 107 2.31 -12.04 1.65
N LYS A 108 2.16 -12.03 0.32
CA LYS A 108 2.97 -11.31 -0.65
C LYS A 108 2.19 -10.12 -1.17
N TRP A 109 2.89 -9.00 -1.30
CA TRP A 109 2.38 -7.83 -1.99
C TRP A 109 2.55 -8.02 -3.49
N TYR A 110 1.47 -7.76 -4.24
CA TYR A 110 1.47 -7.78 -5.70
C TYR A 110 1.47 -6.35 -6.23
N GLU A 111 2.30 -6.06 -7.23
CA GLU A 111 2.27 -4.80 -7.98
C GLU A 111 1.38 -4.96 -9.22
N THR A 112 0.45 -4.03 -9.43
CA THR A 112 -0.43 -4.00 -10.63
C THR A 112 0.30 -3.66 -11.94
N SER A 113 1.63 -3.62 -11.91
CA SER A 113 2.51 -3.28 -13.01
C SER A 113 2.88 -4.43 -13.93
N SER A 114 2.49 -5.66 -13.59
CA SER A 114 2.68 -6.81 -14.48
C SER A 114 1.48 -6.92 -15.43
N PRO A 115 1.69 -7.07 -16.76
CA PRO A 115 0.61 -7.33 -17.72
C PRO A 115 -0.13 -8.66 -17.49
N ARG A 116 0.19 -9.40 -16.42
CA ARG A 116 -0.52 -10.63 -16.05
C ARG A 116 -1.74 -10.29 -15.21
N GLY A 117 -2.88 -10.06 -15.88
CA GLY A 117 -4.17 -10.38 -15.27
C GLY A 117 -5.24 -9.29 -15.20
N MET A 118 -5.02 -8.08 -15.72
CA MET A 118 -6.15 -7.17 -15.99
C MET A 118 -6.75 -7.53 -17.36
N VAL A 119 -7.61 -8.56 -17.37
CA VAL A 119 -8.60 -8.70 -18.44
C VAL A 119 -9.63 -7.61 -18.18
N TYR A 120 -9.61 -6.57 -19.00
CA TYR A 120 -10.69 -5.59 -19.02
C TYR A 120 -11.93 -6.31 -19.55
N PHE A 121 -12.97 -6.42 -18.73
CA PHE A 121 -14.32 -6.81 -19.17
C PHE A 121 -15.01 -5.62 -19.82
#